data_AF-A0A0M8PLK7-F1
#
_entry.id   AF-A0A0M8PLK7-F1
#
_cell.length_a   1.000
_cell.length_b   1.000
_cell.length_c   1.000
_cell.angle_alpha   90.00
_cell.angle_beta   90.00
_cell.angle_gamma   90.00
#
_symmetry.space_group_name_H-M   'P 1'
#
loop_
_entity.id
_entity.type
_entity.pdbx_description
1 polymer ?
#
loop_
_entity_poly.entity_id
_entity_poly.type
_entity_poly.pdbx_seq_one_letter_code
_entity_poly.pdbx_strand_id
1 'polypeptide(L)'
;MALRAGIVGCGKIAGNHAHALQQVPGVEVVACCDPDLERARAFAARHGIAHAVGSVDELFGLGLDACTVCTPHPVHEQIVVAAAEAGIHVLCEKPIAVDVAAADRMIAAADRAGITFGVLFQRRFWPAARRIKAAIEDGRLGVPVLGEVSVLLHRPSRYYSADAWRGRWDTDGGGVLMTQAVHQIDMLQWFMGEPVRVGGFVGTRFHGEHIETEDTASAVVSFASGGTATITATTGSGHNLGNRVTVIGATGAIASVLEFPEGREGVNELWTVPGEVELRSPYSPAVDANLDVRDINAGLTDFHTLQVQDFAEAVLTGRRPAVTGRDARASLAVVAAIYESSRTGRVVELAPAPTLVPSGKEPR
;
A
#
# COMPACT_ATOMS: atom_id res chain seq x y z
N MET A 1 -11.21 22.97 13.93
CA MET A 1 -10.46 22.25 14.99
C MET A 1 -9.26 21.60 14.34
N ALA A 2 -8.10 21.58 15.01
CA ALA A 2 -6.92 20.91 14.50
C ALA A 2 -6.95 19.43 14.91
N LEU A 3 -6.65 18.52 13.98
CA LEU A 3 -6.49 17.09 14.21
C LEU A 3 -5.14 16.82 14.87
N ARG A 4 -5.15 16.32 16.11
CA ARG A 4 -3.95 15.95 16.86
C ARG A 4 -3.49 14.55 16.45
N ALA A 5 -2.36 14.48 15.76
CA ALA A 5 -1.80 13.26 15.21
C ALA A 5 -0.58 12.76 16.00
N GLY A 6 -0.46 11.45 16.14
CA GLY A 6 0.75 10.78 16.63
C GLY A 6 1.38 9.86 15.60
N ILE A 7 2.66 9.50 15.80
CA ILE A 7 3.40 8.59 14.92
C ILE A 7 3.88 7.39 15.74
N VAL A 8 3.49 6.17 15.34
CA VAL A 8 3.95 4.92 15.97
C VAL A 8 5.03 4.28 15.10
N GLY A 9 6.24 4.15 15.64
CA GLY A 9 7.44 3.69 14.95
C GLY A 9 8.24 4.86 14.37
N CYS A 10 9.49 5.00 14.80
CA CYS A 10 10.39 6.09 14.40
C CYS A 10 11.48 5.59 13.43
N GLY A 11 11.09 4.70 12.51
CA GLY A 11 11.97 4.06 11.52
C GLY A 11 12.18 4.88 10.25
N LYS A 12 12.73 4.23 9.21
CA LYS A 12 13.11 4.87 7.94
C LYS A 12 11.93 5.59 7.24
N ILE A 13 10.74 5.00 7.26
CA ILE A 13 9.55 5.56 6.59
C ILE A 13 8.84 6.64 7.41
N ALA A 14 9.04 6.67 8.74
CA ALA A 14 8.37 7.59 9.63
C ALA A 14 8.65 9.06 9.30
N GLY A 15 9.83 9.36 8.74
CA GLY A 15 10.18 10.71 8.29
C GLY A 15 9.25 11.23 7.18
N ASN A 16 8.80 10.36 6.28
CA ASN A 16 7.82 10.73 5.25
C ASN A 16 6.46 11.03 5.86
N HIS A 17 6.03 10.25 6.87
CA HIS A 17 4.76 10.50 7.58
C HIS A 17 4.82 11.79 8.40
N ALA A 18 5.92 12.05 9.12
CA ALA A 18 6.10 13.30 9.85
C ALA A 18 6.06 14.51 8.92
N HIS A 19 6.80 14.45 7.80
CA HIS A 19 6.75 15.51 6.79
C HIS A 19 5.33 15.70 6.26
N ALA A 20 4.67 14.62 5.82
CA ALA A 20 3.34 14.66 5.24
C ALA A 20 2.30 15.25 6.20
N LEU A 21 2.26 14.78 7.45
CA LEU A 21 1.36 15.30 8.49
C LEU A 21 1.59 16.80 8.73
N GLN A 22 2.84 17.25 8.78
CA GLN A 22 3.19 18.65 9.00
C GLN A 22 2.82 19.57 7.83
N GLN A 23 2.67 19.02 6.62
CA GLN A 23 2.21 19.78 5.45
C GLN A 23 0.68 19.88 5.36
N VAL A 24 -0.09 19.16 6.18
CA VAL A 24 -1.56 19.18 6.13
C VAL A 24 -2.12 20.33 6.98
N PRO A 25 -2.83 21.31 6.38
CA PRO A 25 -3.48 22.35 7.16
C PRO A 25 -4.48 21.77 8.16
N GLY A 26 -4.39 22.21 9.41
CA GLY A 26 -5.27 21.72 10.47
C GLY A 26 -4.88 20.36 11.04
N VAL A 27 -3.65 19.88 10.81
CA VAL A 27 -3.07 18.74 11.51
C VAL A 27 -1.92 19.22 12.40
N GLU A 28 -1.87 18.72 13.64
CA GLU A 28 -0.78 18.98 14.59
C GLU A 28 -0.13 17.65 14.98
N VAL A 29 1.17 17.49 14.72
CA VAL A 29 1.91 16.30 15.16
C VAL A 29 2.38 16.51 16.59
N VAL A 30 1.68 15.91 17.55
CA VAL A 30 1.93 16.17 18.97
C VAL A 30 2.94 15.20 19.58
N ALA A 31 3.03 13.97 19.08
CA ALA A 31 3.83 12.92 19.71
C ALA A 31 4.31 11.83 18.75
N CYS A 32 5.44 11.20 19.08
CA CYS A 32 5.90 9.99 18.44
C CYS A 32 6.26 8.90 19.45
N CYS A 33 6.14 7.64 19.05
CA CYS A 33 6.40 6.46 19.88
C CYS A 33 7.39 5.53 19.19
N ASP A 34 8.36 5.01 19.95
CA ASP A 34 9.21 3.89 19.56
C ASP A 34 9.67 3.16 20.84
N PRO A 35 9.70 1.81 20.88
CA PRO A 35 10.26 1.09 22.02
C PRO A 35 11.72 1.45 22.30
N ASP A 36 12.47 1.90 21.28
CA ASP A 36 13.76 2.56 21.45
C ASP A 36 13.53 4.06 21.74
N LEU A 37 13.47 4.41 23.03
CA LEU A 37 13.17 5.77 23.46
C LEU A 37 14.21 6.80 22.98
N GLU A 38 15.47 6.42 22.81
CA GLU A 38 16.48 7.33 22.25
C GLU A 38 16.18 7.65 20.79
N ARG A 39 15.76 6.65 20.01
CA ARG A 39 15.29 6.84 18.64
C ARG A 39 14.05 7.72 18.56
N ALA A 40 13.08 7.51 19.44
CA ALA A 40 11.90 8.37 19.52
C ALA A 40 12.28 9.83 19.82
N ARG A 41 13.17 10.07 20.79
CA ARG A 41 13.67 11.41 21.14
C ARG A 41 14.44 12.07 19.99
N ALA A 42 15.31 11.32 19.33
CA ALA A 42 16.07 11.82 18.18
C ALA A 42 15.15 12.18 17.01
N PHE A 43 14.13 11.35 16.76
CA PHE A 43 13.11 11.60 15.74
C PHE A 43 12.27 12.84 16.08
N ALA A 44 11.78 12.95 17.31
CA ALA A 44 11.03 14.11 17.78
C ALA A 44 11.84 15.41 17.65
N ALA A 45 13.11 15.41 18.06
CA ALA A 45 14.00 16.56 17.93
C ALA A 45 14.23 16.96 16.47
N ARG A 46 14.41 15.98 15.57
CA ARG A 46 14.61 16.22 14.13
C ARG A 46 13.39 16.85 13.46
N HIS A 47 12.20 16.44 13.87
CA HIS A 47 10.95 16.87 13.25
C HIS A 47 10.21 17.95 14.04
N GLY A 48 10.71 18.38 15.21
CA GLY A 48 10.04 19.38 16.04
C GLY A 48 8.74 18.88 16.70
N ILE A 49 8.69 17.61 17.08
CA ILE A 49 7.53 16.99 17.76
C ILE A 49 7.68 17.13 19.27
N ALA A 50 6.61 17.52 19.96
CA ALA A 50 6.66 17.90 21.38
C ALA A 50 6.95 16.72 22.32
N HIS A 51 6.39 15.53 22.04
CA HIS A 51 6.49 14.38 22.92
C HIS A 51 7.13 13.17 22.22
N ALA A 52 8.04 12.50 22.92
CA ALA A 52 8.60 11.21 22.53
C ALA A 52 8.39 10.22 23.67
N VAL A 53 7.70 9.12 23.39
CA VAL A 53 7.26 8.12 24.39
C VAL A 53 7.71 6.71 24.01
N GLY A 54 7.73 5.81 25.00
CA GLY A 54 8.26 4.45 24.83
C GLY A 54 7.20 3.39 24.50
N SER A 55 5.93 3.73 24.60
CA SER A 55 4.82 2.80 24.38
C SER A 55 3.61 3.45 23.71
N VAL A 56 2.78 2.62 23.06
CA VAL A 56 1.52 3.08 22.45
C VAL A 56 0.51 3.54 23.49
N ASP A 57 0.51 2.94 24.68
CA ASP A 57 -0.37 3.34 25.79
C ASP A 57 -0.04 4.76 26.28
N GLU A 58 1.26 5.07 26.44
CA GLU A 58 1.71 6.43 26.76
C GLU A 58 1.32 7.41 25.64
N LEU A 59 1.46 7.01 24.38
CA LEU A 59 1.12 7.84 23.23
C LEU A 59 -0.38 8.18 23.21
N PHE A 60 -1.23 7.17 23.37
CA PHE A 60 -2.68 7.32 23.33
C PHE A 60 -3.22 8.08 24.55
N GLY A 61 -2.54 7.98 25.70
CA GLY A 61 -2.81 8.79 26.90
C GLY A 61 -2.64 10.30 26.72
N LEU A 62 -2.00 10.77 25.64
CA LEU A 62 -1.84 12.21 25.33
C LEU A 62 -3.09 12.85 24.66
N GLY A 63 -4.13 12.05 24.41
CA GLY A 63 -5.41 12.51 23.86
C GLY A 63 -5.34 12.83 22.36
N LEU A 64 -4.77 11.93 21.57
CA LEU A 64 -4.70 12.05 20.11
C LEU A 64 -6.05 11.80 19.45
N ASP A 65 -6.27 12.41 18.29
CA ASP A 65 -7.41 12.09 17.43
C ASP A 65 -7.07 10.97 16.43
N ALA A 66 -5.81 10.94 15.95
CA ALA A 66 -5.34 9.99 14.96
C ALA A 66 -3.88 9.57 15.17
N CYS A 67 -3.48 8.43 14.60
CA CYS A 67 -2.09 8.02 14.51
C CYS A 67 -1.72 7.41 13.16
N THR A 68 -0.45 7.55 12.77
CA THR A 68 0.15 6.81 11.66
C THR A 68 0.99 5.64 12.20
N VAL A 69 0.84 4.44 11.63
CA VAL A 69 1.58 3.24 12.04
C VAL A 69 2.68 2.95 11.03
N CYS A 70 3.94 3.16 11.44
CA CYS A 70 5.16 3.06 10.63
C CYS A 70 6.11 1.96 11.16
N THR A 71 5.56 0.94 11.82
CA THR A 71 6.30 -0.16 12.46
C THR A 71 6.50 -1.35 11.50
N PRO A 72 7.32 -2.35 11.85
CA PRO A 72 7.41 -3.61 11.11
C PRO A 72 6.04 -4.31 11.00
N HIS A 73 5.82 -5.04 9.91
CA HIS A 73 4.51 -5.61 9.55
C HIS A 73 3.84 -6.48 10.65
N PRO A 74 4.56 -7.33 11.41
CA PRO A 74 3.93 -8.23 12.38
C PRO A 74 3.24 -7.53 13.55
N VAL A 75 3.61 -6.28 13.84
CA VAL A 75 3.06 -5.54 15.00
C VAL A 75 1.96 -4.57 14.61
N HIS A 76 1.61 -4.45 13.31
CA HIS A 76 0.53 -3.59 12.85
C HIS A 76 -0.79 -3.91 13.55
N GLU A 77 -1.17 -5.18 13.59
CA GLU A 77 -2.44 -5.62 14.18
C GLU A 77 -2.60 -5.14 15.62
N GLN A 78 -1.61 -5.43 16.48
CA GLN A 78 -1.67 -5.07 17.88
C GLN A 78 -1.86 -3.56 18.08
N ILE A 79 -1.17 -2.74 17.27
CA ILE A 79 -1.23 -1.29 17.36
C ILE A 79 -2.60 -0.77 16.89
N VAL A 80 -3.13 -1.31 15.78
CA VAL A 80 -4.43 -0.88 15.24
C VAL A 80 -5.58 -1.28 16.15
N VAL A 81 -5.52 -2.47 16.77
CA VAL A 81 -6.51 -2.90 17.77
C VAL A 81 -6.46 -1.99 19.00
N ALA A 82 -5.27 -1.70 19.54
CA ALA A 82 -5.12 -0.80 20.69
C ALA A 82 -5.60 0.63 20.38
N ALA A 83 -5.33 1.14 19.18
CA ALA A 83 -5.83 2.44 18.74
C ALA A 83 -7.37 2.46 18.65
N ALA A 84 -7.99 1.39 18.13
CA ALA A 84 -9.44 1.25 18.08
C ALA A 84 -10.06 1.22 19.49
N GLU A 85 -9.45 0.52 20.44
CA GLU A 85 -9.90 0.52 21.85
C GLU A 85 -9.80 1.90 22.50
N ALA A 86 -8.82 2.71 22.10
CA ALA A 86 -8.66 4.09 22.54
C ALA A 86 -9.52 5.11 21.75
N GLY A 87 -10.25 4.67 20.71
CA GLY A 87 -11.04 5.55 19.85
C GLY A 87 -10.21 6.43 18.90
N ILE A 88 -8.96 6.05 18.62
CA ILE A 88 -8.01 6.82 17.80
C ILE A 88 -8.06 6.34 16.35
N HIS A 89 -8.19 7.27 15.42
CA HIS A 89 -8.18 6.98 13.98
C HIS A 89 -6.80 6.52 13.49
N VAL A 90 -6.75 5.63 12.51
CA VAL A 90 -5.49 4.96 12.10
C VAL A 90 -5.22 5.09 10.61
N LEU A 91 -4.03 5.54 10.24
CA LEU A 91 -3.43 5.35 8.92
C LEU A 91 -2.23 4.41 9.03
N CYS A 92 -2.37 3.17 8.57
CA CYS A 92 -1.34 2.15 8.70
C CYS A 92 -0.45 2.05 7.45
N GLU A 93 0.84 1.82 7.62
CA GLU A 93 1.71 1.42 6.50
C GLU A 93 1.27 0.11 5.87
N LYS A 94 1.71 -0.09 4.63
CA LYS A 94 1.51 -1.35 3.90
C LYS A 94 2.66 -2.34 4.17
N PRO A 95 2.42 -3.65 4.02
CA PRO A 95 1.11 -4.29 3.91
C PRO A 95 0.31 -4.12 5.20
N ILE A 96 -1.03 -4.18 5.13
CA ILE A 96 -1.91 -4.03 6.30
C ILE A 96 -1.57 -5.00 7.44
N ALA A 97 -1.17 -6.22 7.08
CA ALA A 97 -0.77 -7.29 7.98
C ALA A 97 0.02 -8.34 7.20
N VAL A 98 0.59 -9.32 7.91
CA VAL A 98 1.31 -10.47 7.31
C VAL A 98 0.36 -11.59 6.84
N ASP A 99 -0.87 -11.62 7.36
CA ASP A 99 -1.89 -12.58 6.95
C ASP A 99 -3.30 -11.94 6.89
N VAL A 100 -4.19 -12.59 6.14
CA VAL A 100 -5.55 -12.08 5.88
C VAL A 100 -6.41 -12.07 7.15
N ALA A 101 -6.20 -13.02 8.06
CA ALA A 101 -7.01 -13.12 9.28
C ALA A 101 -6.69 -11.98 10.27
N ALA A 102 -5.43 -11.57 10.35
CA ALA A 102 -5.00 -10.38 11.08
C ALA A 102 -5.65 -9.11 10.49
N ALA A 103 -5.63 -8.95 9.17
CA ALA A 103 -6.31 -7.83 8.50
C ALA A 103 -7.83 -7.82 8.81
N ASP A 104 -8.48 -8.98 8.80
CA ASP A 104 -9.91 -9.10 9.15
C ASP A 104 -10.18 -8.70 10.61
N ARG A 105 -9.30 -9.06 11.56
CA ARG A 105 -9.40 -8.65 12.97
C ARG A 105 -9.20 -7.14 13.15
N MET A 106 -8.25 -6.54 12.43
CA MET A 106 -8.01 -5.08 12.44
C MET A 106 -9.23 -4.31 11.93
N ILE A 107 -9.80 -4.72 10.80
CA ILE A 107 -11.00 -4.10 10.23
C ILE A 107 -12.18 -4.22 11.20
N ALA A 108 -12.39 -5.41 11.78
CA ALA A 108 -13.47 -5.63 12.72
C ALA A 108 -13.33 -4.78 14.00
N ALA A 109 -12.10 -4.58 14.50
CA ALA A 109 -11.83 -3.69 15.62
C ALA A 109 -12.16 -2.23 15.27
N ALA A 110 -11.69 -1.76 14.11
CA ALA A 110 -11.96 -0.41 13.62
C ALA A 110 -13.46 -0.14 13.44
N ASP A 111 -14.18 -1.06 12.82
CA ASP A 111 -15.63 -0.95 12.61
C ASP A 111 -16.40 -0.90 13.94
N ARG A 112 -16.03 -1.75 14.92
CA ARG A 112 -16.68 -1.76 16.24
C ARG A 112 -16.47 -0.46 17.01
N ALA A 113 -15.26 0.11 16.91
CA ALA A 113 -14.92 1.38 17.55
C ALA A 113 -15.47 2.60 16.78
N GLY A 114 -15.92 2.42 15.54
CA GLY A 114 -16.36 3.51 14.68
C GLY A 114 -15.22 4.45 14.25
N ILE A 115 -13.98 3.95 14.23
CA ILE A 115 -12.81 4.76 13.82
C ILE A 115 -12.59 4.67 12.30
N THR A 116 -12.13 5.78 11.71
CA THR A 116 -11.51 5.79 10.38
C THR A 116 -10.24 4.95 10.37
N PHE A 117 -10.19 3.91 9.53
CA PHE A 117 -9.02 3.07 9.32
C PHE A 117 -8.62 3.02 7.84
N GLY A 118 -7.48 3.63 7.52
CA GLY A 118 -6.88 3.65 6.20
C GLY A 118 -5.52 2.93 6.16
N VAL A 119 -5.08 2.60 4.95
CA VAL A 119 -3.76 1.99 4.70
C VAL A 119 -3.03 2.75 3.60
N LEU A 120 -1.73 2.92 3.74
CA LEU A 120 -0.92 3.73 2.82
C LEU A 120 -0.70 3.01 1.48
N PHE A 121 -1.39 3.50 0.44
CA PHE A 121 -1.21 3.12 -0.96
C PHE A 121 -1.18 4.40 -1.81
N GLN A 122 -0.18 5.23 -1.53
CA GLN A 122 -0.04 6.59 -2.05
C GLN A 122 0.05 6.65 -3.58
N ARG A 123 0.39 5.55 -4.23
CA ARG A 123 0.42 5.43 -5.69
C ARG A 123 -0.95 5.59 -6.36
N ARG A 124 -2.06 5.37 -5.62
CA ARG A 124 -3.41 5.71 -6.10
C ARG A 124 -3.61 7.23 -6.32
N PHE A 125 -2.78 8.07 -5.71
CA PHE A 125 -2.85 9.52 -5.79
C PHE A 125 -2.06 10.11 -6.97
N TRP A 126 -1.32 9.30 -7.72
CA TRP A 126 -0.69 9.77 -8.96
C TRP A 126 -1.75 10.28 -9.95
N PRO A 127 -1.52 11.43 -10.60
CA PRO A 127 -2.41 11.92 -11.66
C PRO A 127 -2.70 10.85 -12.72
N ALA A 128 -1.68 10.08 -13.11
CA ALA A 128 -1.83 8.99 -14.07
C ALA A 128 -2.78 7.86 -13.59
N ALA A 129 -2.70 7.46 -12.32
CA ALA A 129 -3.56 6.43 -11.76
C ALA A 129 -5.01 6.93 -11.63
N ARG A 130 -5.20 8.19 -11.19
CA ARG A 130 -6.52 8.83 -11.08
C ARG A 130 -7.16 9.06 -12.45
N ARG A 131 -6.35 9.37 -13.48
CA ARG A 131 -6.82 9.49 -14.88
C ARG A 131 -7.43 8.17 -15.37
N ILE A 132 -6.76 7.04 -15.11
CA ILE A 132 -7.28 5.69 -15.42
C ILE A 132 -8.58 5.45 -14.68
N LYS A 133 -8.60 5.65 -13.36
CA LYS A 133 -9.80 5.42 -12.55
C LYS A 133 -11.00 6.24 -13.04
N ALA A 134 -10.79 7.53 -13.32
CA ALA A 134 -11.82 8.40 -13.85
C ALA A 134 -12.35 7.91 -15.21
N ALA A 135 -11.47 7.47 -16.12
CA ALA A 135 -11.88 6.93 -17.41
C ALA A 135 -12.62 5.59 -17.33
N ILE A 136 -12.40 4.80 -16.26
CA ILE A 136 -13.21 3.62 -15.97
C ILE A 136 -14.59 4.05 -15.47
N GLU A 137 -14.65 4.99 -14.52
CA GLU A 137 -15.89 5.44 -13.87
C GLU A 137 -16.82 6.24 -14.79
N ASP A 138 -16.26 7.04 -15.70
CA ASP A 138 -17.02 7.80 -16.70
C ASP A 138 -17.37 6.97 -17.96
N GLY A 139 -16.90 5.73 -18.03
CA GLY A 139 -17.21 4.78 -19.09
C GLY A 139 -16.35 4.90 -20.35
N ARG A 140 -15.38 5.83 -20.43
CA ARG A 140 -14.48 5.98 -21.59
C ARG A 140 -13.59 4.77 -21.85
N LEU A 141 -13.16 4.06 -20.81
CA LEU A 141 -12.51 2.74 -20.93
C LEU A 141 -13.55 1.62 -21.01
N GLY A 142 -14.74 1.81 -20.44
CA GLY A 142 -15.72 0.76 -20.22
C GLY A 142 -15.30 -0.18 -19.08
N VAL A 143 -15.99 -1.31 -18.94
CA VAL A 143 -15.65 -2.32 -17.92
C VAL A 143 -14.27 -2.93 -18.23
N PRO A 144 -13.32 -2.94 -17.30
CA PRO A 144 -12.02 -3.59 -17.49
C PRO A 144 -12.15 -5.08 -17.79
N VAL A 145 -11.53 -5.54 -18.87
CA VAL A 145 -11.58 -6.94 -19.34
C VAL A 145 -10.24 -7.65 -19.25
N LEU A 146 -9.13 -6.92 -19.37
CA LEU A 146 -7.77 -7.47 -19.26
C LEU A 146 -6.88 -6.53 -18.46
N GLY A 147 -6.07 -7.07 -17.55
CA GLY A 147 -5.07 -6.33 -16.79
C GLY A 147 -3.67 -6.97 -16.87
N GLU A 148 -2.65 -6.17 -16.67
CA GLU A 148 -1.25 -6.63 -16.54
C GLU A 148 -0.57 -5.85 -15.42
N VAL A 149 0.14 -6.57 -14.54
CA VAL A 149 1.11 -6.01 -13.61
C VAL A 149 2.50 -6.53 -13.97
N SER A 150 3.45 -5.60 -14.08
CA SER A 150 4.86 -5.91 -14.25
C SER A 150 5.68 -5.14 -13.22
N VAL A 151 6.40 -5.86 -12.37
CA VAL A 151 7.28 -5.32 -11.32
C VAL A 151 8.67 -5.87 -11.59
N LEU A 152 9.52 -5.08 -12.23
CA LEU A 152 10.83 -5.50 -12.71
C LEU A 152 11.92 -4.69 -12.02
N LEU A 153 12.12 -4.97 -10.75
CA LEU A 153 12.98 -4.17 -9.89
C LEU A 153 14.35 -4.80 -9.73
N HIS A 154 15.32 -3.95 -9.42
CA HIS A 154 16.63 -4.35 -8.93
C HIS A 154 16.68 -4.13 -7.41
N ARG A 155 17.07 -5.17 -6.66
CA ARG A 155 17.51 -5.05 -5.27
C ARG A 155 18.87 -5.69 -5.13
N PRO A 156 19.89 -4.97 -4.65
CA PRO A 156 21.17 -5.58 -4.34
C PRO A 156 21.03 -6.42 -3.06
N SER A 157 21.79 -7.52 -2.91
CA SER A 157 21.75 -8.38 -1.72
C SER A 157 21.83 -7.64 -0.38
N ARG A 158 22.63 -6.55 -0.33
CA ARG A 158 22.78 -5.69 0.85
C ARG A 158 21.47 -5.07 1.35
N TYR A 159 20.44 -4.98 0.50
CA TYR A 159 19.11 -4.53 0.88
C TYR A 159 18.47 -5.46 1.92
N TYR A 160 18.60 -6.77 1.73
CA TYR A 160 18.01 -7.77 2.63
C TYR A 160 18.84 -7.93 3.91
N SER A 161 20.16 -7.78 3.85
CA SER A 161 21.01 -7.84 5.04
C SER A 161 21.02 -6.54 5.86
N ALA A 162 20.34 -5.48 5.42
CA ALA A 162 20.34 -4.17 6.08
C ALA A 162 19.54 -4.15 7.39
N ASP A 163 18.47 -4.95 7.47
CA ASP A 163 17.62 -5.07 8.65
C ASP A 163 17.24 -6.55 8.87
N ALA A 164 17.37 -7.07 10.09
CA ALA A 164 17.27 -8.52 10.38
C ALA A 164 15.89 -9.15 10.07
N TRP A 165 14.85 -8.33 9.94
CA TRP A 165 13.48 -8.77 9.65
C TRP A 165 13.20 -9.00 8.16
N ARG A 166 14.06 -8.53 7.26
CA ARG A 166 13.81 -8.58 5.81
C ARG A 166 14.02 -9.98 5.25
N GLY A 167 13.18 -10.34 4.28
CA GLY A 167 13.32 -11.58 3.50
C GLY A 167 13.01 -12.86 4.28
N ARG A 168 12.29 -12.75 5.41
CA ARG A 168 11.88 -13.87 6.27
C ARG A 168 10.37 -14.03 6.23
N TRP A 169 9.88 -15.26 6.28
CA TRP A 169 8.43 -15.51 6.29
C TRP A 169 7.75 -15.04 7.58
N ASP A 170 8.42 -15.15 8.72
CA ASP A 170 7.86 -14.84 10.04
C ASP A 170 7.79 -13.35 10.37
N THR A 171 8.63 -12.53 9.74
CA THR A 171 8.81 -11.12 10.08
C THR A 171 8.54 -10.18 8.92
N ASP A 172 8.91 -10.53 7.68
CA ASP A 172 8.55 -9.74 6.48
C ASP A 172 7.14 -10.12 5.96
N GLY A 173 6.74 -11.38 6.18
CA GLY A 173 5.46 -11.94 5.72
C GLY A 173 5.44 -12.37 4.25
N GLY A 174 6.51 -12.08 3.50
CA GLY A 174 6.65 -12.42 2.10
C GLY A 174 7.75 -11.61 1.43
N GLY A 175 8.08 -11.94 0.19
CA GLY A 175 9.14 -11.28 -0.57
C GLY A 175 8.59 -10.23 -1.53
N VAL A 176 8.92 -10.35 -2.82
CA VAL A 176 8.61 -9.31 -3.81
C VAL A 176 7.13 -8.97 -3.90
N LEU A 177 6.23 -9.95 -3.72
CA LEU A 177 4.79 -9.71 -3.81
C LEU A 177 4.29 -8.86 -2.63
N MET A 178 4.73 -9.19 -1.42
CA MET A 178 4.31 -8.52 -0.19
C MET A 178 4.93 -7.12 -0.05
N THR A 179 6.19 -6.97 -0.46
CA THR A 179 6.98 -5.80 -0.08
C THR A 179 7.13 -4.77 -1.20
N GLN A 180 7.17 -5.19 -2.47
CA GLN A 180 7.26 -4.28 -3.62
C GLN A 180 5.94 -4.24 -4.39
N ALA A 181 5.51 -5.38 -4.93
CA ALA A 181 4.41 -5.45 -5.89
C ALA A 181 3.03 -5.18 -5.28
N VAL A 182 2.88 -5.21 -3.95
CA VAL A 182 1.59 -5.01 -3.27
C VAL A 182 0.92 -3.70 -3.68
N HIS A 183 1.66 -2.64 -4.00
CA HIS A 183 1.06 -1.41 -4.50
C HIS A 183 0.47 -1.55 -5.91
N GLN A 184 1.10 -2.33 -6.77
CA GLN A 184 0.60 -2.58 -8.12
C GLN A 184 -0.57 -3.58 -8.09
N ILE A 185 -0.55 -4.53 -7.16
CA ILE A 185 -1.68 -5.43 -6.89
C ILE A 185 -2.88 -4.64 -6.38
N ASP A 186 -2.66 -3.70 -5.46
CA ASP A 186 -3.68 -2.75 -4.98
C ASP A 186 -4.28 -1.94 -6.13
N MET A 187 -3.43 -1.36 -6.98
CA MET A 187 -3.88 -0.52 -8.09
C MET A 187 -4.59 -1.35 -9.18
N LEU A 188 -4.10 -2.55 -9.46
CA LEU A 188 -4.77 -3.50 -10.36
C LEU A 188 -6.17 -3.82 -9.85
N GLN A 189 -6.32 -4.16 -8.56
CA GLN A 189 -7.62 -4.40 -7.94
C GLN A 189 -8.51 -3.16 -8.00
N TRP A 190 -7.96 -1.97 -7.72
CA TRP A 190 -8.71 -0.72 -7.76
C TRP A 190 -9.32 -0.43 -9.13
N PHE A 191 -8.63 -0.84 -10.20
CA PHE A 191 -9.12 -0.75 -11.56
C PHE A 191 -10.06 -1.89 -11.94
N MET A 192 -9.63 -3.14 -11.74
CA MET A 192 -10.31 -4.33 -12.24
C MET A 192 -11.51 -4.77 -11.39
N GLY A 193 -11.60 -4.32 -10.13
CA GLY A 193 -12.67 -4.65 -9.20
C GLY A 193 -12.36 -5.87 -8.33
N GLU A 194 -13.41 -6.58 -7.92
CA GLU A 194 -13.33 -7.67 -6.94
C GLU A 194 -12.65 -8.92 -7.52
N PRO A 195 -11.52 -9.38 -6.96
CA PRO A 195 -10.86 -10.61 -7.40
C PRO A 195 -11.59 -11.84 -6.85
N VAL A 196 -11.75 -12.89 -7.66
CA VAL A 196 -12.52 -14.10 -7.32
C VAL A 196 -11.71 -15.38 -7.40
N ARG A 197 -10.67 -15.44 -8.25
CA ARG A 197 -9.84 -16.65 -8.44
C ARG A 197 -8.39 -16.28 -8.70
N VAL A 198 -7.47 -17.05 -8.15
CA VAL A 198 -6.03 -16.80 -8.30
C VAL A 198 -5.29 -18.12 -8.56
N GLY A 199 -4.43 -18.13 -9.56
CA GLY A 199 -3.45 -19.18 -9.80
C GLY A 199 -2.05 -18.58 -9.91
N GLY A 200 -1.02 -19.18 -9.31
CA GLY A 200 0.31 -18.58 -9.37
C GLY A 200 1.46 -19.49 -8.95
N PHE A 201 2.66 -19.01 -9.25
CA PHE A 201 3.94 -19.65 -8.95
C PHE A 201 4.87 -18.62 -8.34
N VAL A 202 5.52 -18.98 -7.25
CA VAL A 202 6.55 -18.17 -6.59
C VAL A 202 7.84 -18.95 -6.42
N GLY A 203 8.94 -18.23 -6.26
CA GLY A 203 10.17 -18.82 -5.78
C GLY A 203 11.31 -17.84 -5.62
N THR A 204 12.35 -18.34 -4.96
CA THR A 204 13.64 -17.66 -4.79
C THR A 204 14.56 -18.11 -5.92
N ARG A 205 15.08 -17.17 -6.70
CA ARG A 205 15.89 -17.43 -7.91
C ARG A 205 17.21 -16.69 -7.93
N PHE A 206 17.31 -15.57 -7.22
CA PHE A 206 18.45 -14.66 -7.23
C PHE A 206 19.04 -14.43 -5.84
N HIS A 207 18.20 -14.32 -4.81
CA HIS A 207 18.59 -13.85 -3.48
C HIS A 207 18.61 -14.95 -2.41
N GLY A 208 18.65 -16.23 -2.80
CA GLY A 208 18.47 -17.37 -1.89
C GLY A 208 19.49 -17.51 -0.76
N GLU A 209 20.64 -16.85 -0.85
CA GLU A 209 21.62 -16.77 0.26
C GLU A 209 21.25 -15.70 1.31
N HIS A 210 20.26 -14.86 1.02
CA HIS A 210 19.91 -13.69 1.84
C HIS A 210 18.44 -13.65 2.26
N ILE A 211 17.58 -14.43 1.59
CA ILE A 211 16.14 -14.48 1.88
C ILE A 211 15.61 -15.92 1.89
N GLU A 212 14.59 -16.14 2.69
CA GLU A 212 13.77 -17.36 2.74
C GLU A 212 12.52 -17.23 1.85
N THR A 213 12.12 -16.00 1.52
CA THR A 213 10.91 -15.66 0.77
C THR A 213 11.13 -15.64 -0.74
N GLU A 214 10.10 -15.33 -1.53
CA GLU A 214 10.19 -15.26 -2.98
C GLU A 214 10.80 -13.95 -3.50
N ASP A 215 11.71 -14.03 -4.47
CA ASP A 215 12.19 -12.86 -5.22
C ASP A 215 11.63 -12.81 -6.64
N THR A 216 10.87 -13.82 -7.04
CA THR A 216 10.32 -14.01 -8.38
C THR A 216 8.94 -14.65 -8.29
N ALA A 217 7.96 -14.07 -8.99
CA ALA A 217 6.59 -14.55 -9.00
C ALA A 217 5.88 -14.31 -10.34
N SER A 218 4.97 -15.22 -10.69
CA SER A 218 4.04 -15.10 -11.81
C SER A 218 2.65 -15.60 -11.41
N ALA A 219 1.59 -14.87 -11.73
CA ALA A 219 0.22 -15.26 -11.39
C ALA A 219 -0.82 -14.79 -12.42
N VAL A 220 -1.99 -15.40 -12.36
CA VAL A 220 -3.21 -15.00 -13.07
C VAL A 220 -4.33 -14.81 -12.06
N VAL A 221 -5.07 -13.71 -12.19
CA VAL A 221 -6.21 -13.36 -11.34
C VAL A 221 -7.45 -13.24 -12.23
N SER A 222 -8.57 -13.80 -11.79
CA SER A 222 -9.90 -13.56 -12.37
C SER A 222 -10.71 -12.65 -11.46
N PHE A 223 -11.52 -11.78 -12.05
CA PHE A 223 -12.35 -10.80 -11.36
C PHE A 223 -13.84 -11.12 -11.53
N ALA A 224 -14.67 -10.62 -10.62
CA ALA A 224 -16.12 -10.81 -10.64
C ALA A 224 -16.78 -10.27 -11.93
N SER A 225 -16.14 -9.30 -12.59
CA SER A 225 -16.54 -8.77 -13.90
C SER A 225 -16.37 -9.77 -15.05
N GLY A 226 -15.69 -10.90 -14.83
CA GLY A 226 -15.23 -11.83 -15.87
C GLY A 226 -13.88 -11.43 -16.48
N GLY A 227 -13.34 -10.27 -16.14
CA GLY A 227 -12.01 -9.84 -16.55
C GLY A 227 -10.91 -10.70 -15.93
N THR A 228 -9.73 -10.70 -16.56
CA THR A 228 -8.55 -11.41 -16.05
C THR A 228 -7.33 -10.50 -16.04
N ALA A 229 -6.35 -10.82 -15.21
CA ALA A 229 -5.07 -10.11 -15.22
C ALA A 229 -3.90 -11.05 -14.97
N THR A 230 -2.74 -10.68 -15.50
CA THR A 230 -1.46 -11.32 -15.18
C THR A 230 -0.68 -10.46 -14.21
N ILE A 231 0.08 -11.09 -13.33
CA ILE A 231 1.04 -10.44 -12.43
C ILE A 231 2.39 -11.09 -12.65
N THR A 232 3.41 -10.29 -12.91
CA THR A 232 4.81 -10.72 -12.94
C THR A 232 5.64 -9.81 -12.05
N ALA A 233 6.46 -10.38 -11.18
CA ALA A 233 7.23 -9.62 -10.23
C ALA A 233 8.61 -10.24 -10.01
N THR A 234 9.66 -9.42 -10.02
CA THR A 234 10.99 -9.82 -9.58
C THR A 234 11.78 -8.66 -8.97
N THR A 235 12.69 -9.00 -8.05
CA THR A 235 13.74 -8.11 -7.52
C THR A 235 15.14 -8.48 -8.02
N GLY A 236 15.23 -9.52 -8.84
CA GLY A 236 16.48 -10.04 -9.40
C GLY A 236 16.92 -9.40 -10.71
N SER A 237 16.22 -8.35 -11.19
CA SER A 237 16.57 -7.71 -12.45
C SER A 237 17.95 -7.07 -12.35
N GLY A 238 18.81 -7.26 -13.36
CA GLY A 238 20.11 -6.57 -13.43
C GLY A 238 19.96 -5.06 -13.70
N HIS A 239 18.89 -4.69 -14.40
CA HIS A 239 18.49 -3.31 -14.64
C HIS A 239 17.01 -3.14 -14.26
N ASN A 240 16.73 -2.17 -13.39
CA ASN A 240 15.38 -1.85 -12.98
C ASN A 240 14.59 -1.32 -14.19
N LEU A 241 13.39 -1.85 -14.46
CA LEU A 241 12.44 -1.35 -15.46
C LEU A 241 11.17 -0.80 -14.80
N GLY A 242 11.17 -0.69 -13.47
CA GLY A 242 10.13 -0.04 -12.71
C GLY A 242 8.90 -0.93 -12.49
N ASN A 243 7.78 -0.25 -12.29
CA ASN A 243 6.51 -0.88 -11.98
C ASN A 243 5.43 -0.40 -12.95
N ARG A 244 4.71 -1.32 -13.58
CA ARG A 244 3.64 -1.01 -14.52
C ARG A 244 2.33 -1.70 -14.13
N VAL A 245 1.23 -0.98 -14.26
CA VAL A 245 -0.12 -1.53 -14.33
C VAL A 245 -0.74 -1.10 -15.66
N THR A 246 -1.24 -2.05 -16.43
CA THR A 246 -1.96 -1.81 -17.70
C THR A 246 -3.36 -2.39 -17.61
N VAL A 247 -4.34 -1.68 -18.15
CA VAL A 247 -5.74 -2.10 -18.21
C VAL A 247 -6.25 -1.91 -19.63
N ILE A 248 -6.98 -2.92 -20.13
CA ILE A 248 -7.77 -2.85 -21.36
C ILE A 248 -9.24 -2.94 -20.97
N GLY A 249 -10.01 -1.94 -21.37
CA GLY A 249 -11.45 -1.90 -21.12
C GLY A 249 -12.27 -2.48 -22.26
N ALA A 250 -13.56 -2.71 -22.02
CA ALA A 250 -14.49 -3.29 -22.99
C ALA A 250 -14.67 -2.46 -24.28
N THR A 251 -14.23 -1.21 -24.29
CA THR A 251 -14.14 -0.37 -25.50
C THR A 251 -12.97 -0.73 -26.41
N GLY A 252 -12.04 -1.57 -25.95
CA GLY A 252 -10.76 -1.85 -26.60
C GLY A 252 -9.66 -0.84 -26.30
N ALA A 253 -9.97 0.25 -25.57
CA ALA A 253 -8.98 1.23 -25.16
C ALA A 253 -8.06 0.69 -24.05
N ILE A 254 -6.81 1.13 -24.09
CA ILE A 254 -5.70 0.71 -23.24
C ILE A 254 -5.25 1.92 -22.44
N ALA A 255 -5.05 1.74 -21.14
CA ALA A 255 -4.41 2.73 -20.30
C ALA A 255 -3.40 2.04 -19.38
N SER A 256 -2.20 2.62 -19.27
CA SER A 256 -1.18 2.15 -18.34
C SER A 256 -0.73 3.24 -17.39
N VAL A 257 -0.15 2.84 -16.27
CA VAL A 257 0.61 3.71 -15.38
C VAL A 257 1.94 3.04 -15.10
N LEU A 258 3.03 3.72 -15.49
CA LEU A 258 4.41 3.27 -15.31
C LEU A 258 5.14 4.20 -14.35
N GLU A 259 5.74 3.60 -13.32
CA GLU A 259 6.74 4.24 -12.46
C GLU A 259 8.13 3.82 -12.92
N PHE A 260 8.85 4.74 -13.58
CA PHE A 260 10.24 4.52 -13.99
C PHE A 260 11.04 5.84 -13.98
N PRO A 261 12.19 5.90 -13.28
CA PRO A 261 12.70 4.92 -12.32
C PRO A 261 11.81 4.83 -11.07
N GLU A 262 12.02 3.81 -10.23
CA GLU A 262 11.26 3.64 -8.98
C GLU A 262 11.40 4.87 -8.07
N GLY A 263 10.32 5.28 -7.40
CA GLY A 263 10.29 6.48 -6.56
C GLY A 263 9.95 7.77 -7.30
N ARG A 264 9.56 7.68 -8.58
CA ARG A 264 9.04 8.82 -9.36
C ARG A 264 7.52 8.77 -9.47
N GLU A 265 6.93 9.89 -9.90
CA GLU A 265 5.52 9.92 -10.26
C GLU A 265 5.24 8.95 -11.42
N GLY A 266 4.19 8.15 -11.28
CA GLY A 266 3.73 7.28 -12.36
C GLY A 266 3.18 8.08 -13.54
N VAL A 267 3.49 7.67 -14.77
CA VAL A 267 3.02 8.32 -15.99
C VAL A 267 2.16 7.39 -16.84
N ASN A 268 1.20 7.94 -17.58
CA ASN A 268 0.50 7.16 -18.61
C ASN A 268 1.39 7.06 -19.86
N GLU A 269 2.10 5.94 -20.03
CA GLU A 269 2.90 5.68 -21.25
C GLU A 269 2.05 5.16 -22.41
N LEU A 270 0.98 4.43 -22.09
CA LEU A 270 -0.02 3.96 -23.04
C LEU A 270 -1.35 4.59 -22.66
N TRP A 271 -1.96 5.32 -23.59
CA TRP A 271 -3.31 5.84 -23.47
C TRP A 271 -3.97 5.83 -24.84
N THR A 272 -4.97 4.97 -25.03
CA THR A 272 -5.65 4.81 -26.33
C THR A 272 -7.16 5.03 -26.25
N VAL A 273 -7.61 5.77 -25.23
CA VAL A 273 -9.00 6.24 -25.15
C VAL A 273 -9.33 7.05 -26.44
N PRO A 274 -10.46 6.76 -27.12
CA PRO A 274 -10.78 7.42 -28.39
C PRO A 274 -10.74 8.95 -28.30
N GLY A 275 -10.01 9.59 -29.22
CA GLY A 275 -9.84 11.04 -29.26
C GLY A 275 -8.72 11.61 -28.38
N GLU A 276 -8.08 10.79 -27.55
CA GLU A 276 -7.02 11.22 -26.62
C GLU A 276 -5.71 10.44 -26.78
N VAL A 277 -5.48 9.76 -27.91
CA VAL A 277 -4.38 8.80 -28.05
C VAL A 277 -3.01 9.43 -27.75
N GLU A 278 -2.31 8.88 -26.76
CA GLU A 278 -0.96 9.25 -26.35
C GLU A 278 -0.12 7.99 -26.14
N LEU A 279 1.00 7.89 -26.87
CA LEU A 279 1.98 6.81 -26.73
C LEU A 279 3.35 7.41 -26.45
N ARG A 280 3.98 6.99 -25.34
CA ARG A 280 5.26 7.54 -24.88
C ARG A 280 6.29 6.43 -24.74
N SER A 281 7.56 6.78 -24.84
CA SER A 281 8.67 5.90 -24.51
C SER A 281 9.38 6.46 -23.27
N PRO A 282 9.05 5.95 -22.06
CA PRO A 282 9.59 6.48 -20.81
C PRO A 282 11.00 5.95 -20.48
N TYR A 283 11.43 4.88 -21.14
CA TYR A 283 12.75 4.29 -20.93
C TYR A 283 13.83 5.09 -21.64
N SER A 284 14.91 5.37 -20.93
CA SER A 284 16.09 6.03 -21.49
C SER A 284 17.36 5.40 -20.92
N PRO A 285 18.36 5.05 -21.77
CA PRO A 285 19.63 4.51 -21.30
C PRO A 285 20.47 5.55 -20.54
N ALA A 286 20.09 6.82 -20.57
CA ALA A 286 20.76 7.88 -19.82
C ALA A 286 20.29 7.98 -18.35
N VAL A 287 19.23 7.25 -17.97
CA VAL A 287 18.68 7.26 -16.62
C VAL A 287 19.34 6.16 -15.79
N ASP A 288 19.87 6.54 -14.62
CA ASP A 288 20.23 5.56 -13.59
C ASP A 288 18.94 5.05 -12.91
N ALA A 289 18.57 3.82 -13.21
CA ALA A 289 17.34 3.20 -12.71
C ALA A 289 17.53 2.40 -11.42
N ASN A 290 18.77 2.06 -11.06
CA ASN A 290 19.08 1.24 -9.89
C ASN A 290 19.32 2.11 -8.66
N LEU A 291 18.34 2.96 -8.34
CA LEU A 291 18.41 3.93 -7.25
C LEU A 291 18.51 3.28 -5.87
N ASP A 292 19.10 4.00 -4.92
CA ASP A 292 19.08 3.61 -3.51
C ASP A 292 17.67 3.77 -2.91
N VAL A 293 17.30 2.89 -1.98
CA VAL A 293 15.98 2.92 -1.30
C VAL A 293 15.73 4.26 -0.61
N ARG A 294 16.77 4.92 -0.09
CA ARG A 294 16.65 6.27 0.49
C ARG A 294 16.14 7.27 -0.54
N ASP A 295 16.70 7.25 -1.74
CA ASP A 295 16.38 8.21 -2.80
C ASP A 295 15.00 7.90 -3.40
N ILE A 296 14.64 6.60 -3.49
CA ILE A 296 13.29 6.15 -3.83
C ILE A 296 12.26 6.70 -2.84
N ASN A 297 12.50 6.55 -1.54
CA ASN A 297 11.57 7.00 -0.51
C ASN A 297 11.40 8.53 -0.50
N ALA A 298 12.48 9.28 -0.74
CA ALA A 298 12.45 10.73 -0.80
C ALA A 298 11.61 11.25 -1.99
N GLY A 299 11.63 10.54 -3.12
CA GLY A 299 10.84 10.92 -4.30
C GLY A 299 9.32 10.71 -4.15
N LEU A 300 8.87 10.01 -3.10
CA LEU A 300 7.45 9.68 -2.88
C LEU A 300 6.76 10.54 -1.82
N THR A 301 7.49 11.44 -1.14
CA THR A 301 6.98 12.20 0.01
C THR A 301 5.77 13.08 -0.33
N ASP A 302 5.74 13.69 -1.51
CA ASP A 302 4.60 14.52 -1.94
C ASP A 302 3.31 13.68 -2.08
N PHE A 303 3.42 12.43 -2.54
CA PHE A 303 2.27 11.53 -2.65
C PHE A 303 1.82 10.97 -1.30
N HIS A 304 2.74 10.79 -0.34
CA HIS A 304 2.35 10.52 1.04
C HIS A 304 1.52 11.70 1.59
N THR A 305 1.95 12.93 1.31
CA THR A 305 1.22 14.15 1.71
C THR A 305 -0.19 14.16 1.15
N LEU A 306 -0.40 13.85 -0.13
CA LEU A 306 -1.74 13.78 -0.71
C LEU A 306 -2.65 12.75 -0.03
N GLN A 307 -2.13 11.56 0.30
CA GLN A 307 -2.93 10.55 0.98
C GLN A 307 -3.19 10.89 2.44
N VAL A 308 -2.21 11.46 3.15
CA VAL A 308 -2.38 11.93 4.53
C VAL A 308 -3.39 13.06 4.60
N GLN A 309 -3.41 13.96 3.62
CA GLN A 309 -4.45 15.00 3.47
C GLN A 309 -5.83 14.39 3.30
N ASP A 310 -6.00 13.42 2.40
CA ASP A 310 -7.26 12.70 2.22
C ASP A 310 -7.73 12.00 3.51
N PHE A 311 -6.81 11.34 4.22
CA PHE A 311 -7.11 10.68 5.48
C PHE A 311 -7.53 11.67 6.57
N ALA A 312 -6.80 12.79 6.73
CA ALA A 312 -7.14 13.83 7.70
C ALA A 312 -8.51 14.45 7.41
N GLU A 313 -8.81 14.73 6.14
CA GLU A 313 -10.13 15.20 5.73
C GLU A 313 -11.22 14.15 6.00
N ALA A 314 -10.93 12.87 5.75
CA ALA A 314 -11.85 11.77 6.05
C ALA A 314 -12.22 11.71 7.54
N VAL A 315 -11.24 11.87 8.41
CA VAL A 315 -11.46 11.97 9.86
C VAL A 315 -12.30 13.19 10.22
N LEU A 316 -11.92 14.38 9.73
CA LEU A 316 -12.57 15.63 10.08
C LEU A 316 -14.02 15.75 9.58
N THR A 317 -14.35 15.08 8.46
CA THR A 317 -15.67 15.16 7.82
C THR A 317 -16.52 13.91 8.01
N GLY A 318 -15.97 12.84 8.60
CA GLY A 318 -16.64 11.56 8.78
C GLY A 318 -16.91 10.80 7.48
N ARG A 319 -16.27 11.17 6.36
CA ARG A 319 -16.31 10.38 5.12
C ARG A 319 -15.35 9.19 5.20
N ARG A 320 -15.48 8.25 4.27
CA ARG A 320 -14.49 7.19 4.12
C ARG A 320 -13.20 7.75 3.50
N PRO A 321 -12.02 7.26 3.92
CA PRO A 321 -10.77 7.59 3.25
C PRO A 321 -10.75 6.92 1.87
N ALA A 322 -9.98 7.48 0.94
CA ALA A 322 -9.85 6.97 -0.43
C ALA A 322 -9.23 5.56 -0.48
N VAL A 323 -8.50 5.18 0.56
CA VAL A 323 -7.92 3.85 0.75
C VAL A 323 -8.25 3.34 2.13
N THR A 324 -9.06 2.29 2.19
CA THR A 324 -9.54 1.70 3.44
C THR A 324 -8.74 0.45 3.82
N GLY A 325 -8.86 -0.01 5.07
CA GLY A 325 -8.36 -1.33 5.47
C GLY A 325 -8.91 -2.48 4.61
N ARG A 326 -10.13 -2.34 4.05
CA ARG A 326 -10.74 -3.34 3.18
C ARG A 326 -10.08 -3.43 1.81
N ASP A 327 -9.70 -2.29 1.22
CA ASP A 327 -8.89 -2.25 -0.01
C ASP A 327 -7.57 -3.00 0.20
N ALA A 328 -6.88 -2.70 1.30
CA ALA A 328 -5.61 -3.32 1.63
C ALA A 328 -5.74 -4.83 1.90
N ARG A 329 -6.78 -5.24 2.63
CA ARG A 329 -7.07 -6.66 2.89
C ARG A 329 -7.36 -7.41 1.60
N ALA A 330 -8.11 -6.83 0.69
CA ALA A 330 -8.40 -7.45 -0.59
C ALA A 330 -7.13 -7.60 -1.45
N SER A 331 -6.21 -6.63 -1.40
CA SER A 331 -4.89 -6.73 -2.04
C SER A 331 -4.02 -7.84 -1.42
N LEU A 332 -4.01 -7.91 -0.08
CA LEU A 332 -3.33 -8.97 0.67
C LEU A 332 -3.90 -10.36 0.37
N ALA A 333 -5.21 -10.48 0.18
CA ALA A 333 -5.85 -11.74 -0.16
C ALA A 333 -5.39 -12.29 -1.52
N VAL A 334 -5.12 -11.42 -2.49
CA VAL A 334 -4.51 -11.83 -3.78
C VAL A 334 -3.10 -12.39 -3.53
N VAL A 335 -2.26 -11.68 -2.78
CA VAL A 335 -0.89 -12.15 -2.44
C VAL A 335 -0.93 -13.51 -1.74
N ALA A 336 -1.75 -13.64 -0.69
CA ALA A 336 -1.91 -14.89 0.05
C ALA A 336 -2.39 -16.04 -0.84
N ALA A 337 -3.32 -15.78 -1.76
CA ALA A 337 -3.81 -16.77 -2.70
C ALA A 337 -2.77 -17.18 -3.75
N ILE A 338 -1.87 -16.27 -4.15
CA ILE A 338 -0.71 -16.62 -5.00
C ILE A 338 0.21 -17.60 -4.27
N TYR A 339 0.54 -17.33 -3.01
CA TYR A 339 1.36 -18.24 -2.20
C TYR A 339 0.69 -19.60 -2.02
N GLU A 340 -0.59 -19.61 -1.67
CA GLU A 340 -1.36 -20.84 -1.48
C GLU A 340 -1.47 -21.65 -2.78
N SER A 341 -1.70 -20.98 -3.91
CA SER A 341 -1.73 -21.62 -5.22
C SER A 341 -0.39 -22.27 -5.58
N SER A 342 0.71 -21.54 -5.37
CA SER A 342 2.06 -22.06 -5.64
C SER A 342 2.41 -23.24 -4.74
N ARG A 343 1.95 -23.23 -3.48
CA ARG A 343 2.19 -24.29 -2.50
C ARG A 343 1.40 -25.56 -2.81
N THR A 344 0.16 -25.42 -3.27
CA THR A 344 -0.76 -26.54 -3.47
C THR A 344 -0.84 -27.03 -4.91
N GLY A 345 -0.36 -26.25 -5.88
CA GLY A 345 -0.51 -26.52 -7.31
C GLY A 345 -1.96 -26.38 -7.80
N ARG A 346 -2.82 -25.66 -7.06
CA ARG A 346 -4.25 -25.51 -7.36
C ARG A 346 -4.64 -24.04 -7.49
N VAL A 347 -5.70 -23.78 -8.24
CA VAL A 347 -6.35 -22.45 -8.24
C VAL A 347 -7.05 -22.24 -6.90
N VAL A 348 -6.92 -21.04 -6.35
CA VAL A 348 -7.53 -20.62 -5.09
C VAL A 348 -8.74 -19.73 -5.39
N GLU A 349 -9.89 -20.09 -4.81
CA GLU A 349 -11.10 -19.25 -4.83
C GLU A 349 -11.02 -18.22 -3.69
N LEU A 350 -11.32 -16.97 -4.00
CA LEU A 350 -11.39 -15.89 -3.01
C LEU A 350 -12.83 -15.70 -2.56
N ALA A 351 -13.05 -15.68 -1.25
CA ALA A 351 -14.35 -15.32 -0.71
C ALA A 351 -14.64 -13.83 -0.97
N PRO A 352 -15.87 -13.46 -1.35
CA PRO A 352 -16.26 -12.06 -1.46
C PRO A 352 -16.01 -11.32 -0.15
N ALA A 353 -15.60 -10.06 -0.22
CA ALA A 353 -15.49 -9.25 0.98
C ALA A 353 -16.87 -9.07 1.61
N PRO A 354 -17.04 -9.25 2.94
CA PRO A 354 -18.34 -9.07 3.57
C PRO A 354 -18.84 -7.64 3.33
N THR A 355 -19.99 -7.51 2.66
CA THR A 355 -20.65 -6.23 2.41
C THR A 355 -21.14 -5.65 3.74
N LEU A 356 -20.76 -4.42 4.06
CA LEU A 356 -21.38 -3.70 5.17
C LEU A 356 -22.84 -3.43 4.82
N VAL A 357 -23.76 -4.00 5.60
CA VAL A 357 -25.11 -3.44 5.71
C VAL A 357 -24.95 -2.09 6.42
N PRO A 358 -25.38 -0.96 5.83
CA PRO A 358 -25.36 0.31 6.55
C PRO A 358 -26.13 0.12 7.85
N SER A 359 -25.51 0.43 8.98
CA SER A 359 -26.22 0.49 10.26
C SER A 359 -27.35 1.49 10.10
N GLY A 360 -28.57 0.99 9.86
CA GLY A 360 -29.77 1.80 9.87
C GLY A 360 -29.82 2.49 11.22
N LYS A 361 -29.93 3.82 11.20
CA LYS A 361 -30.44 4.52 12.38
C LYS A 361 -31.81 3.91 12.67
N GLU A 362 -31.94 3.24 13.80
CA GLU A 362 -33.27 2.94 14.34
C GLU A 362 -34.03 4.27 14.43
N PRO A 363 -35.23 4.38 13.84
CA PRO A 363 -36.06 5.54 14.05
C PRO A 363 -36.48 5.55 15.53
N ARG A 364 -36.27 6.71 16.18
CA ARG A 364 -36.83 6.99 17.52
C ARG A 364 -38.35 6.99 17.49
#